data_AF-A0A5F2C8H2-F1
#
_entry.id   AF-A0A5F2C8H2-F1
#
_cell.length_a   1.000
_cell.length_b   1.000
_cell.length_c   1.000
_cell.angle_alpha   90.00
_cell.angle_beta   90.00
_cell.angle_gamma   90.00
#
_symmetry.space_group_name_H-M   'P 1'
#
loop_
_entity.id
_entity.type
_entity.pdbx_description
1 polymer ?
#
loop_
_entity_poly.entity_id
_entity_poly.type
_entity_poly.pdbx_seq_one_letter_code
_entity_poly.pdbx_strand_id
1 'polypeptide(L)'
;MIIRSLFFLTIIFPSYGCIYRSMTSLPTVPKQVQNNSIKPVRLQVFLAGDRCIEFCKKGDKSPNCDGNTNICKSWIKDWMPADFASGNAVSSVFKYYPPRKKWFIEQISHISTELCKTKKDLNCFYDSPDLSDDQNYSSTITVKVGGFQRRIHWSLYLSSFSLLLFPGFFKEEWNIEISRIDLKNRVEQIHIPSTEVKHWFGWPFIFWGAALAISDEKVLTEIIEYSLHYNTAPNP
;
A
#
# COMPACT_ATOMS: atom_id res chain seq x y z
N MET A 1 52.83 2.07 -27.24
CA MET A 1 52.27 2.47 -25.93
C MET A 1 50.76 2.36 -26.04
N ILE A 2 50.21 1.29 -25.47
CA ILE A 2 48.87 0.79 -25.80
C ILE A 2 47.87 1.49 -24.88
N ILE A 3 46.91 2.21 -25.47
CA ILE A 3 45.67 2.64 -24.82
C ILE A 3 44.86 1.36 -24.54
N ARG A 4 45.14 0.74 -23.39
CA ARG A 4 44.45 -0.45 -22.86
C ARG A 4 43.86 -0.12 -21.49
N SER A 5 43.03 0.91 -21.44
CA SER A 5 42.30 1.26 -20.20
C SER A 5 40.91 1.83 -20.49
N LEU A 6 40.22 1.23 -21.48
CA LEU A 6 38.81 1.53 -21.76
C LEU A 6 37.95 0.25 -21.85
N PHE A 7 38.40 -0.83 -21.21
CA PHE A 7 37.70 -2.12 -21.18
C PHE A 7 37.59 -2.66 -19.75
N PHE A 8 37.10 -1.83 -18.82
CA PHE A 8 36.66 -2.25 -17.49
C PHE A 8 35.28 -1.65 -17.15
N LEU A 9 34.41 -1.46 -18.15
CA LEU A 9 33.04 -0.97 -17.96
C LEU A 9 31.96 -2.05 -18.24
N THR A 10 32.36 -3.30 -18.44
CA THR A 10 31.42 -4.40 -18.80
C THR A 10 31.60 -5.68 -18.00
N ILE A 11 32.15 -5.60 -16.78
CA ILE A 11 32.18 -6.75 -15.87
C ILE A 11 31.67 -6.27 -14.51
N ILE A 12 30.35 -6.38 -14.31
CA ILE A 12 29.59 -6.83 -13.12
C ILE A 12 28.11 -6.69 -13.51
N PHE A 13 27.67 -7.52 -14.45
CA PHE A 13 26.25 -7.85 -14.67
C PHE A 13 26.18 -9.38 -14.61
N PRO A 14 26.17 -9.96 -13.39
CA PRO A 14 25.09 -10.92 -13.11
C PRO A 14 24.55 -10.86 -11.67
N SER A 15 25.02 -9.95 -10.80
CA SER A 15 24.62 -9.91 -9.39
C SER A 15 23.35 -9.10 -9.10
N TYR A 16 22.76 -8.42 -10.09
CA TYR A 16 21.49 -7.70 -9.92
C TYR A 16 20.34 -8.61 -9.50
N GLY A 17 20.39 -9.92 -9.80
CA GLY A 17 19.39 -10.88 -9.33
C GLY A 17 19.39 -11.11 -7.82
N CYS A 18 20.50 -10.83 -7.12
CA CYS A 18 20.63 -11.03 -5.67
C CYS A 18 20.38 -9.77 -4.83
N ILE A 19 20.42 -8.57 -5.43
CA ILE A 19 20.13 -7.31 -4.71
C ILE A 19 18.62 -7.07 -4.59
N TYR A 20 17.82 -7.69 -5.46
CA TYR A 20 16.35 -7.74 -5.34
C TYR A 20 15.84 -8.69 -4.23
N ARG A 21 16.74 -9.39 -3.53
CA ARG A 21 16.37 -10.34 -2.49
C ARG A 21 15.95 -9.57 -1.23
N SER A 22 14.64 -9.32 -1.13
CA SER A 22 13.94 -8.94 0.10
C SER A 22 14.33 -7.58 0.69
N MET A 23 14.00 -6.49 0.01
CA MET A 23 13.87 -5.19 0.67
C MET A 23 12.51 -5.02 1.37
N THR A 24 11.60 -6.00 1.23
CA THR A 24 10.45 -6.18 2.12
C THR A 24 10.82 -7.24 3.18
N SER A 25 10.46 -6.98 4.43
CA SER A 25 10.63 -7.89 5.58
C SER A 25 9.57 -9.00 5.61
N LEU A 26 8.85 -9.20 4.50
CA LEU A 26 7.78 -10.17 4.42
C LEU A 26 8.38 -11.58 4.50
N PRO A 27 7.92 -12.41 5.45
CA PRO A 27 8.33 -13.80 5.49
C PRO A 27 7.94 -14.47 4.18
N THR A 28 8.80 -15.36 3.69
CA THR A 28 8.54 -16.16 2.48
C THR A 28 7.13 -16.72 2.54
N VAL A 29 6.34 -16.42 1.51
CA VAL A 29 4.97 -16.93 1.36
C VAL A 29 4.99 -18.44 1.64
N PRO A 30 4.21 -18.94 2.62
CA PRO A 30 4.23 -20.36 2.94
C PRO A 30 3.88 -21.17 1.69
N LYS A 31 4.66 -22.24 1.44
CA LYS A 31 4.37 -23.16 0.34
C LYS A 31 2.95 -23.71 0.52
N GLN A 32 2.18 -23.54 -0.55
CA GLN A 32 0.77 -23.87 -0.69
C GLN A 32 0.40 -25.19 -0.01
N VAL A 33 -0.54 -25.14 0.94
CA VAL A 33 -1.46 -26.26 1.16
C VAL A 33 -2.67 -25.95 0.30
N GLN A 34 -2.81 -26.65 -0.83
CA GLN A 34 -4.01 -26.56 -1.67
C GLN A 34 -5.21 -26.95 -0.81
N ASN A 35 -5.94 -25.97 -0.33
CA ASN A 35 -7.26 -26.17 0.21
C ASN A 35 -8.24 -25.94 -0.95
N ASN A 36 -8.98 -26.99 -1.32
CA ASN A 36 -9.93 -27.05 -2.41
C ASN A 36 -11.20 -26.20 -2.17
N SER A 37 -11.07 -24.96 -1.69
CA SER A 37 -12.20 -24.04 -1.65
C SER A 37 -12.52 -23.59 -3.07
N ILE A 38 -13.64 -24.09 -3.60
CA ILE A 38 -14.17 -23.72 -4.92
C ILE A 38 -14.62 -22.23 -4.93
N LYS A 39 -14.92 -21.66 -3.76
CA LYS A 39 -15.42 -20.28 -3.64
C LYS A 39 -14.29 -19.25 -3.51
N PRO A 40 -14.35 -18.12 -4.24
CA PRO A 40 -13.33 -17.09 -4.22
C PRO A 40 -13.28 -16.35 -2.87
N VAL A 41 -12.14 -15.73 -2.59
CA VAL A 41 -11.96 -14.79 -1.47
C VAL A 41 -12.28 -13.37 -1.94
N ARG A 42 -13.11 -12.63 -1.19
CA ARG A 42 -13.39 -11.21 -1.46
C ARG A 42 -12.25 -10.36 -0.91
N LEU A 43 -11.67 -9.49 -1.73
CA LEU A 43 -10.65 -8.52 -1.33
C LEU A 43 -11.27 -7.11 -1.30
N GLN A 44 -11.16 -6.44 -0.16
CA GLN A 44 -11.57 -5.05 0.01
C GLN A 44 -10.38 -4.22 0.47
N VAL A 45 -10.17 -3.07 -0.17
CA VAL A 45 -9.08 -2.16 0.18
C VAL A 45 -9.65 -0.81 0.58
N PHE A 46 -9.24 -0.32 1.75
CA PHE A 46 -9.68 0.93 2.33
C PHE A 46 -8.50 1.86 2.59
N LEU A 47 -8.78 3.16 2.49
CA LEU A 47 -7.89 4.28 2.72
C LEU A 47 -8.43 5.12 3.89
N ALA A 48 -7.54 5.76 4.63
CA ALA A 48 -7.91 6.80 5.57
C ALA A 48 -8.49 7.99 4.79
N GLY A 49 -9.70 8.41 5.16
CA GLY A 49 -10.42 9.52 4.56
C GLY A 49 -11.31 10.23 5.58
N ASP A 50 -12.12 11.18 5.11
CA ASP A 50 -13.12 11.85 5.95
C ASP A 50 -14.52 11.43 5.53
N ARG A 51 -15.33 10.93 6.46
CA ARG A 51 -16.77 10.83 6.23
C ARG A 51 -17.51 12.01 6.83
N CYS A 52 -18.57 12.44 6.16
CA CYS A 52 -19.49 13.39 6.73
C CYS A 52 -20.37 12.71 7.78
N ILE A 53 -20.46 13.27 8.98
CA ILE A 53 -21.35 12.76 10.05
C ILE A 53 -22.54 13.67 10.31
N GLU A 54 -22.46 14.93 9.91
CA GLU A 54 -23.53 15.90 10.09
C GLU A 54 -23.59 16.83 8.90
N PHE A 55 -24.75 16.94 8.28
CA PHE A 55 -25.03 17.92 7.23
C PHE A 55 -25.64 19.19 7.82
N CYS A 56 -25.39 20.31 7.19
CA CYS A 56 -25.99 21.59 7.55
C CYS A 56 -27.51 21.55 7.43
N LYS A 57 -28.22 22.05 8.44
CA LYS A 57 -29.68 22.17 8.42
C LYS A 57 -30.11 23.58 8.04
N LYS A 58 -31.35 23.72 7.57
CA LYS A 58 -31.92 25.03 7.27
C LYS A 58 -31.98 25.87 8.54
N GLY A 59 -31.26 26.99 8.55
CA GLY A 59 -31.14 27.86 9.73
C GLY A 59 -29.98 27.57 10.66
N ASP A 60 -29.09 26.62 10.32
CA ASP A 60 -27.83 26.45 11.05
C ASP A 60 -26.97 27.72 10.92
N LYS A 61 -26.51 28.24 12.07
CA LYS A 61 -25.63 29.42 12.16
C LYS A 61 -24.14 29.04 12.26
N SER A 62 -23.81 27.78 12.04
CA SER A 62 -22.42 27.30 12.09
C SER A 62 -21.60 28.00 11.01
N PRO A 63 -20.35 28.42 11.29
CA PRO A 63 -19.48 29.06 10.29
C PRO A 63 -19.16 28.15 9.09
N ASN A 64 -19.36 26.84 9.22
CA ASN A 64 -19.18 25.87 8.13
C ASN A 64 -20.44 25.70 7.26
N CYS A 65 -21.55 26.33 7.64
CA CYS A 65 -22.85 26.23 6.98
C CYS A 65 -23.21 27.59 6.37
N ASP A 66 -22.72 27.86 5.15
CA ASP A 66 -23.02 29.07 4.37
C ASP A 66 -24.45 29.03 3.77
N GLY A 67 -25.45 28.72 4.60
CA GLY A 67 -26.86 28.62 4.19
C GLY A 67 -27.21 27.45 3.27
N ASN A 68 -26.23 26.65 2.84
CA ASN A 68 -26.43 25.46 2.02
C ASN A 68 -26.61 24.20 2.88
N THR A 69 -27.74 23.50 2.69
CA THR A 69 -28.09 22.29 3.47
C THR A 69 -27.38 21.02 3.02
N ASN A 70 -26.71 21.06 1.86
CA ASN A 70 -25.96 19.92 1.33
C ASN A 70 -24.46 19.96 1.70
N ILE A 71 -24.02 20.97 2.46
CA ILE A 71 -22.64 21.05 2.94
C ILE A 71 -22.50 20.19 4.20
N CYS A 72 -21.40 19.46 4.28
CA CYS A 72 -21.05 18.75 5.49
C CYS A 72 -20.59 19.72 6.57
N LYS A 73 -21.29 19.72 7.70
CA LYS A 73 -21.00 20.54 8.88
C LYS A 73 -19.83 20.00 9.69
N SER A 74 -19.75 18.66 9.82
CA SER A 74 -18.73 17.98 10.60
C SER A 74 -18.22 16.72 9.90
N TRP A 75 -16.89 16.65 9.79
CA TRP A 75 -16.15 15.55 9.19
C TRP A 75 -15.42 14.77 10.28
N ILE A 76 -15.41 13.44 10.18
CA ILE A 76 -14.55 12.60 11.01
C ILE A 76 -13.69 11.68 10.15
N LYS A 77 -12.49 11.37 10.68
CA LYS A 77 -11.62 10.37 10.07
C LYS A 77 -12.32 9.02 10.06
N ASP A 78 -12.39 8.39 8.89
CA ASP A 78 -12.94 7.04 8.71
C ASP A 78 -12.23 6.31 7.56
N TRP A 79 -12.61 5.06 7.33
CA TRP A 79 -12.11 4.21 6.25
C TRP A 79 -12.99 4.34 5.01
N MET A 80 -12.40 4.80 3.91
CA MET A 80 -13.05 4.96 2.61
C MET A 80 -12.56 3.90 1.63
N PRO A 81 -13.42 3.32 0.79
CA PRO A 81 -12.98 2.40 -0.27
C PRO A 81 -11.93 3.05 -1.18
N ALA A 82 -10.94 2.27 -1.60
CA ALA A 82 -9.84 2.78 -2.44
C ALA A 82 -10.34 3.37 -3.78
N ASP A 83 -11.50 2.92 -4.27
CA ASP A 83 -12.12 3.42 -5.50
C ASP A 83 -12.49 4.90 -5.43
N PHE A 84 -12.72 5.45 -4.24
CA PHE A 84 -12.99 6.89 -4.08
C PHE A 84 -11.77 7.77 -4.41
N ALA A 85 -10.55 7.22 -4.33
CA ALA A 85 -9.34 7.95 -4.66
C ALA A 85 -9.12 8.07 -6.18
N SER A 86 -9.54 7.08 -6.98
CA SER A 86 -9.25 7.02 -8.42
C SER A 86 -10.14 7.94 -9.28
N GLY A 87 -11.23 8.48 -8.72
CA GLY A 87 -12.27 9.20 -9.48
C GLY A 87 -12.37 10.71 -9.28
N ASN A 88 -11.39 11.38 -8.64
CA ASN A 88 -11.53 12.77 -8.15
C ASN A 88 -12.74 13.00 -7.21
N ALA A 89 -13.41 11.92 -6.78
CA ALA A 89 -14.69 11.99 -6.08
C ALA A 89 -14.54 12.55 -4.67
N VAL A 90 -13.40 12.32 -4.01
CA VAL A 90 -13.15 12.76 -2.64
C VAL A 90 -11.69 13.21 -2.46
N SER A 91 -11.46 14.53 -2.44
CA SER A 91 -10.13 15.12 -2.23
C SER A 91 -9.60 14.95 -0.80
N SER A 92 -10.46 14.64 0.16
CA SER A 92 -10.11 14.57 1.59
C SER A 92 -9.20 13.38 1.92
N VAL A 93 -9.23 12.29 1.15
CA VAL A 93 -8.37 11.12 1.34
C VAL A 93 -6.89 11.52 1.29
N PHE A 94 -6.50 12.41 0.37
CA PHE A 94 -5.11 12.79 0.16
C PHE A 94 -4.49 13.59 1.32
N LYS A 95 -5.29 14.15 2.23
CA LYS A 95 -4.75 14.87 3.41
C LYS A 95 -4.03 13.94 4.40
N TYR A 96 -4.31 12.64 4.33
CA TYR A 96 -3.72 11.62 5.20
C TYR A 96 -2.43 11.01 4.65
N TYR A 97 -2.06 11.32 3.41
CA TYR A 97 -0.92 10.72 2.73
C TYR A 97 0.07 11.79 2.25
N PRO A 98 1.37 11.45 2.13
CA PRO A 98 2.35 12.37 1.56
C PRO A 98 1.99 12.73 0.10
N PRO A 99 2.10 14.00 -0.32
CA PRO A 99 1.75 14.43 -1.68
C PRO A 99 2.43 13.61 -2.80
N ARG A 100 3.68 13.16 -2.57
CA ARG A 100 4.43 12.32 -3.52
C ARG A 100 3.79 10.96 -3.82
N LYS A 101 2.91 10.47 -2.92
CA LYS A 101 2.22 9.17 -3.05
C LYS A 101 0.86 9.32 -3.71
N LYS A 102 0.42 10.54 -4.05
CA LYS A 102 -0.91 10.80 -4.62
C LYS A 102 -1.22 9.87 -5.79
N TRP A 103 -0.31 9.80 -6.77
CA TRP A 103 -0.47 8.93 -7.93
C TRP A 103 -0.59 7.46 -7.54
N PHE A 104 0.26 6.97 -6.63
CA PHE A 104 0.16 5.59 -6.13
C PHE A 104 -1.19 5.32 -5.44
N ILE A 105 -1.64 6.23 -4.57
CA ILE A 105 -2.94 6.11 -3.87
C ILE A 105 -4.10 6.04 -4.86
N GLU A 106 -4.07 6.83 -5.94
CA GLU A 106 -5.07 6.79 -7.02
C GLU A 106 -5.10 5.45 -7.77
N GLN A 107 -3.98 4.71 -7.78
CA GLN A 107 -3.85 3.44 -8.50
C GLN A 107 -4.15 2.20 -7.64
N ILE A 108 -4.35 2.33 -6.32
CA ILE A 108 -4.50 1.19 -5.41
C ILE A 108 -5.64 0.25 -5.83
N SER A 109 -6.80 0.79 -6.19
CA SER A 109 -7.96 -0.01 -6.64
C SER A 109 -7.65 -0.77 -7.92
N HIS A 110 -7.01 -0.12 -8.89
CA HIS A 110 -6.60 -0.72 -10.15
C HIS A 110 -5.59 -1.86 -9.93
N ILE A 111 -4.54 -1.60 -9.13
CA ILE A 111 -3.52 -2.61 -8.79
C ILE A 111 -4.17 -3.84 -8.14
N SER A 112 -5.07 -3.62 -7.18
CA SER A 112 -5.77 -4.70 -6.47
C SER A 112 -6.69 -5.50 -7.39
N THR A 113 -7.39 -4.81 -8.29
CA THR A 113 -8.25 -5.44 -9.31
C THR A 113 -7.45 -6.31 -10.27
N GLU A 114 -6.36 -5.78 -10.81
CA GLU A 114 -5.53 -6.49 -11.79
C GLU A 114 -4.78 -7.66 -11.16
N LEU A 115 -4.39 -7.55 -9.89
CA LEU A 115 -3.80 -8.66 -9.15
C LEU A 115 -4.76 -9.86 -9.07
N CYS A 116 -6.03 -9.62 -8.69
CA CYS A 116 -7.02 -10.70 -8.59
C CYS A 116 -7.43 -11.29 -9.95
N LYS A 117 -7.40 -10.51 -11.03
CA LYS A 117 -7.66 -11.02 -12.39
C LYS A 117 -6.50 -11.84 -12.95
N THR A 118 -5.27 -11.39 -12.72
CA THR A 118 -4.08 -11.95 -13.38
C THR A 118 -3.60 -13.23 -12.70
N LYS A 119 -3.68 -13.30 -11.37
CA LYS A 119 -3.23 -14.45 -10.58
C LYS A 119 -4.36 -15.39 -10.23
N LYS A 120 -4.65 -16.33 -11.14
CA LYS A 120 -5.71 -17.35 -10.98
C LYS A 120 -5.51 -18.24 -9.74
N ASP A 121 -4.28 -18.41 -9.30
CA ASP A 121 -3.89 -19.17 -8.11
C ASP A 121 -4.31 -18.53 -6.79
N LEU A 122 -4.60 -17.22 -6.79
CA LEU A 122 -5.11 -16.51 -5.61
C LEU A 122 -6.61 -16.72 -5.37
N ASN A 123 -7.36 -17.21 -6.36
CA ASN A 123 -8.82 -17.36 -6.32
C ASN A 123 -9.52 -16.20 -5.61
N CYS A 124 -9.26 -14.96 -6.04
CA CYS A 124 -9.77 -13.76 -5.39
C CYS A 124 -10.59 -12.87 -6.32
N PHE A 125 -11.46 -12.07 -5.72
CA PHE A 125 -12.27 -11.06 -6.38
C PHE A 125 -12.15 -9.75 -5.61
N TYR A 126 -11.67 -8.70 -6.28
CA TYR A 126 -11.66 -7.35 -5.71
C TYR A 126 -13.06 -6.75 -5.82
N ASP A 127 -13.55 -6.19 -4.72
CA ASP A 127 -14.87 -5.61 -4.66
C ASP A 127 -14.87 -4.32 -3.85
N SER A 128 -15.53 -3.29 -4.38
CA SER A 128 -15.91 -2.13 -3.57
C SER A 128 -17.02 -2.58 -2.61
N PRO A 129 -17.15 -2.04 -1.39
CA PRO A 129 -18.26 -2.38 -0.54
C PRO A 129 -19.56 -1.76 -1.10
N ASP A 130 -20.12 -2.38 -2.12
CA ASP A 130 -21.52 -2.24 -2.47
C ASP A 130 -22.34 -3.22 -1.60
N LEU A 131 -23.57 -2.80 -1.28
CA LEU A 131 -24.58 -3.53 -0.51
C LEU A 131 -25.17 -4.72 -1.31
N SER A 132 -24.44 -5.32 -2.25
CA SER A 132 -24.93 -6.51 -2.95
C SER A 132 -24.74 -7.74 -2.07
N ASP A 133 -25.86 -8.44 -1.84
CA ASP A 133 -26.02 -9.64 -1.00
C ASP A 133 -25.37 -10.91 -1.60
N ASP A 134 -24.40 -10.77 -2.51
CA ASP A 134 -23.78 -11.90 -3.18
C ASP A 134 -22.78 -12.60 -2.25
N GLN A 135 -23.29 -13.45 -1.37
CA GLN A 135 -22.54 -14.33 -0.44
C GLN A 135 -21.79 -15.48 -1.15
N ASN A 136 -21.38 -15.29 -2.40
CA ASN A 136 -20.68 -16.34 -3.16
C ASN A 136 -19.15 -16.30 -2.97
N TYR A 137 -18.70 -15.96 -1.76
CA TYR A 137 -17.30 -15.95 -1.36
C TYR A 137 -17.08 -16.81 -0.11
N SER A 138 -15.84 -17.23 0.12
CA SER A 138 -15.45 -18.06 1.28
C SER A 138 -15.12 -17.22 2.51
N SER A 139 -14.51 -16.05 2.31
CA SER A 139 -14.12 -15.09 3.33
C SER A 139 -13.86 -13.73 2.69
N THR A 140 -13.88 -12.66 3.49
CA THR A 140 -13.46 -11.32 3.06
C THR A 140 -12.13 -10.97 3.71
N ILE A 141 -11.13 -10.59 2.92
CA ILE A 141 -9.92 -9.92 3.41
C ILE A 141 -10.13 -8.42 3.24
N THR A 142 -9.91 -7.69 4.32
CA THR A 142 -9.93 -6.24 4.36
C THR A 142 -8.52 -5.73 4.60
N VAL A 143 -8.00 -4.92 3.68
CA VAL A 143 -6.71 -4.22 3.80
C VAL A 143 -6.97 -2.74 4.00
N LYS A 144 -6.53 -2.17 5.12
CA LYS A 144 -6.70 -0.75 5.44
C LYS A 144 -5.34 -0.06 5.45
N VAL A 145 -5.16 0.93 4.59
CA VAL A 145 -3.91 1.69 4.48
C VAL A 145 -4.06 3.00 5.26
N GLY A 146 -3.49 3.09 6.45
CA GLY A 146 -3.64 4.23 7.36
C GLY A 146 -2.72 5.41 7.07
N GLY A 147 -1.58 5.20 6.41
CA GLY A 147 -0.61 6.24 6.08
C GLY A 147 0.82 5.72 5.94
N PHE A 148 1.75 6.64 5.72
CA PHE A 148 3.19 6.35 5.56
C PHE A 148 3.99 7.15 6.58
N GLN A 149 4.74 6.47 7.44
CA GLN A 149 5.57 7.11 8.46
C GLN A 149 7.02 7.11 8.01
N ARG A 150 7.61 8.29 7.89
CA ARG A 150 9.04 8.44 7.56
C ARG A 150 9.86 8.40 8.85
N ARG A 151 10.82 7.49 8.92
CA ARG A 151 11.87 7.52 9.94
C ARG A 151 13.18 7.89 9.26
N ILE A 152 13.67 9.10 9.57
CA ILE A 152 14.96 9.60 9.11
C ILE A 152 15.98 9.28 10.21
N HIS A 153 17.04 8.57 9.86
CA HIS A 153 18.14 8.32 10.79
C HIS A 153 18.95 9.62 10.96
N TRP A 154 19.10 10.10 12.19
CA TRP A 154 19.70 11.40 12.54
C TRP A 154 21.16 11.61 12.10
N SER A 155 21.87 10.55 11.69
CA SER A 155 23.21 10.66 11.10
C SER A 155 23.25 11.51 9.82
N LEU A 156 22.09 11.83 9.25
CA LEU A 156 21.90 12.70 8.09
C LEU A 156 21.80 14.21 8.40
N TYR A 157 21.46 14.60 9.63
CA TYR A 157 21.36 16.03 9.97
C TYR A 157 22.74 16.70 10.00
N LEU A 158 23.77 15.96 10.43
CA LEU A 158 25.18 16.40 10.40
C LEU A 158 25.80 16.37 8.99
N SER A 159 25.21 15.64 8.04
CA SER A 159 25.67 15.60 6.63
C SER A 159 24.94 16.59 5.73
N SER A 160 24.07 17.46 6.27
CA SER A 160 23.34 18.48 5.50
C SER A 160 24.28 19.45 4.76
N PHE A 161 25.52 19.61 5.23
CA PHE A 161 26.58 20.38 4.55
C PHE A 161 27.34 19.59 3.47
N SER A 162 27.05 18.30 3.28
CA SER A 162 27.80 17.41 2.38
C SER A 162 26.94 16.28 1.79
N LEU A 163 25.71 16.62 1.37
CA LEU A 163 24.86 15.72 0.56
C LEU A 163 25.48 15.35 -0.80
N LEU A 164 26.60 15.99 -1.16
CA LEU A 164 27.43 15.67 -2.31
C LEU A 164 28.48 14.58 -2.04
N LEU A 165 28.78 14.21 -0.79
CA LEU A 165 29.84 13.22 -0.49
C LEU A 165 29.32 11.95 0.19
N PHE A 166 28.28 12.01 1.01
CA PHE A 166 27.81 10.84 1.75
C PHE A 166 26.46 10.32 1.24
N PRO A 167 26.38 9.06 0.76
CA PRO A 167 25.12 8.44 0.44
C PRO A 167 24.26 8.28 1.70
N GLY A 168 23.00 8.68 1.59
CA GLY A 168 21.99 8.57 2.64
C GLY A 168 20.86 7.63 2.28
N PHE A 169 20.09 7.21 3.27
CA PHE A 169 18.79 6.60 3.05
C PHE A 169 17.78 7.05 4.10
N PHE A 170 16.51 7.09 3.74
CA PHE A 170 15.42 7.18 4.71
C PHE A 170 14.55 5.93 4.62
N LYS A 171 13.96 5.55 5.76
CA LYS A 171 13.00 4.44 5.82
C LYS A 171 11.59 5.00 5.83
N GLU A 172 10.71 4.37 5.07
CA GLU A 172 9.29 4.63 5.11
C GLU A 172 8.56 3.36 5.58
N GLU A 173 7.86 3.48 6.71
CA GLU A 173 7.02 2.43 7.27
C GLU A 173 5.58 2.62 6.78
N TRP A 174 4.96 1.53 6.35
CA TRP A 174 3.54 1.53 5.98
C TRP A 174 2.69 1.18 7.20
N ASN A 175 1.75 2.05 7.54
CA ASN A 175 0.74 1.74 8.55
C ASN A 175 -0.43 1.03 7.85
N ILE A 176 -0.47 -0.31 7.94
CA ILE A 176 -1.49 -1.14 7.31
C ILE A 176 -2.12 -2.06 8.36
N GLU A 177 -3.44 -2.12 8.37
CA GLU A 177 -4.20 -3.08 9.15
C GLU A 177 -4.86 -4.09 8.20
N ILE A 178 -4.72 -5.38 8.48
CA ILE A 178 -5.28 -6.44 7.64
C ILE A 178 -6.10 -7.36 8.52
N SER A 179 -7.34 -7.58 8.12
CA SER A 179 -8.26 -8.46 8.82
C SER A 179 -8.99 -9.36 7.85
N ARG A 180 -9.24 -10.58 8.30
CA ARG A 180 -10.10 -11.56 7.65
C ARG A 180 -11.44 -11.59 8.36
N ILE A 181 -12.51 -11.65 7.59
CA ILE A 181 -13.88 -11.87 8.07
C ILE A 181 -14.40 -13.14 7.42
N ASP A 182 -14.66 -14.15 8.23
CA ASP A 182 -15.29 -15.39 7.77
C ASP A 182 -16.81 -15.23 7.60
N LEU A 183 -17.46 -16.20 6.93
CA LEU A 183 -18.92 -16.24 6.77
C LEU A 183 -19.71 -16.21 8.10
N LYS A 184 -19.07 -16.57 9.21
CA LYS A 184 -19.65 -16.49 10.57
C LYS A 184 -19.45 -15.12 11.22
N ASN A 185 -19.03 -14.13 10.45
CA ASN A 185 -18.69 -12.77 10.89
C ASN A 185 -17.62 -12.72 12.00
N ARG A 186 -16.73 -13.73 12.03
CA ARG A 186 -15.58 -13.75 12.93
C ARG A 186 -14.46 -12.96 12.29
N VAL A 187 -13.89 -12.03 13.05
CA VAL A 187 -12.81 -11.16 12.60
C VAL A 187 -11.48 -11.68 13.15
N GLU A 188 -10.56 -12.02 12.26
CA GLU A 188 -9.19 -12.42 12.60
C GLU A 188 -8.22 -11.37 12.05
N GLN A 189 -7.28 -10.89 12.86
CA GLN A 189 -6.25 -9.96 12.40
C GLN A 189 -5.08 -10.73 11.81
N ILE A 190 -4.70 -10.40 10.57
CA ILE A 190 -3.52 -10.95 9.91
C ILE A 190 -2.35 -10.04 10.27
N HIS A 191 -1.45 -10.50 11.15
CA HIS A 191 -0.28 -9.73 11.53
C HIS A 191 0.80 -9.83 10.46
N ILE A 192 1.05 -8.72 9.76
CA ILE A 192 2.14 -8.60 8.82
C ILE A 192 3.29 -7.83 9.49
N PRO A 193 4.53 -8.32 9.43
CA PRO A 193 5.67 -7.57 9.96
C PRO A 193 5.78 -6.21 9.27
N SER A 194 6.19 -5.20 10.02
CA SER A 194 6.30 -3.82 9.51
C SER A 194 7.10 -3.79 8.21
N THR A 195 6.43 -3.45 7.10
CA THR A 195 7.07 -3.33 5.80
C THR A 195 7.82 -2.01 5.73
N GLU A 196 9.15 -2.09 5.73
CA GLU A 196 10.03 -0.94 5.60
C GLU A 196 10.49 -0.77 4.15
N VAL A 197 10.13 0.36 3.52
CA VAL A 197 10.69 0.73 2.21
C VAL A 197 11.90 1.63 2.43
N LYS A 198 13.06 1.21 1.92
CA LYS A 198 14.30 2.00 1.95
C LYS A 198 14.41 2.83 0.68
N HIS A 199 14.60 4.13 0.86
CA HIS A 199 14.82 5.06 -0.24
C HIS A 199 16.23 5.66 -0.12
N TRP A 200 17.06 5.40 -1.13
CA TRP A 200 18.46 5.84 -1.20
C TRP A 200 18.59 7.19 -1.90
N PHE A 201 19.50 8.03 -1.43
CA PHE A 201 19.80 9.33 -2.04
C PHE A 201 21.29 9.70 -1.91
N GLY A 202 21.79 10.54 -2.83
CA GLY A 202 23.20 10.94 -2.93
C GLY A 202 23.73 10.73 -4.34
N TRP A 203 24.88 11.34 -4.65
CA TRP A 203 25.45 11.35 -6.01
C TRP A 203 25.65 9.97 -6.68
N PRO A 204 26.04 8.87 -5.99
CA PRO A 204 26.16 7.56 -6.67
C PRO A 204 24.78 6.96 -6.97
N PHE A 205 23.72 7.50 -6.37
CA PHE A 205 22.34 7.06 -6.54
C PHE A 205 21.50 8.02 -7.41
N ILE A 206 22.10 9.08 -7.98
CA ILE A 206 21.37 9.94 -8.93
C ILE A 206 20.99 9.15 -10.19
N PHE A 207 21.88 8.26 -10.66
CA PHE A 207 21.65 7.47 -11.87
C PHE A 207 20.95 6.12 -11.61
N TRP A 208 21.11 5.54 -10.42
CA TRP A 208 20.60 4.20 -10.09
C TRP A 208 19.69 4.13 -8.86
N GLY A 209 19.51 5.23 -8.12
CA GLY A 209 18.72 5.26 -6.89
C GLY A 209 17.26 4.91 -7.11
N ALA A 210 16.68 5.29 -8.25
CA ALA A 210 15.33 4.89 -8.64
C ALA A 210 15.23 3.37 -8.92
N ALA A 211 16.27 2.76 -9.48
CA ALA A 211 16.32 1.32 -9.75
C ALA A 211 16.55 0.47 -8.47
N LEU A 212 17.09 1.08 -7.42
CA LEU A 212 17.31 0.45 -6.11
C LEU A 212 16.20 0.76 -5.10
N ALA A 213 15.26 1.63 -5.44
CA ALA A 213 14.06 1.86 -4.64
C ALA A 213 13.01 0.81 -4.99
N ILE A 214 12.45 0.15 -3.97
CA ILE A 214 11.29 -0.72 -4.17
C ILE A 214 10.09 0.13 -4.59
N SER A 215 9.35 -0.34 -5.60
CA SER A 215 8.07 0.25 -6.02
C SER A 215 6.98 -0.01 -5.00
N ASP A 216 6.17 1.00 -4.71
CA ASP A 216 5.01 0.90 -3.81
C ASP A 216 3.97 -0.11 -4.30
N GLU A 217 3.80 -0.22 -5.62
CA GLU A 217 2.95 -1.21 -6.26
C GLU A 217 3.40 -2.64 -5.94
N LYS A 218 4.71 -2.88 -6.00
CA LYS A 218 5.28 -4.19 -5.67
C LYS A 218 5.07 -4.54 -4.20
N VAL A 219 5.25 -3.57 -3.30
CA VAL A 219 5.00 -3.75 -1.86
C VAL A 219 3.55 -4.11 -1.60
N LEU A 220 2.62 -3.33 -2.15
CA LEU A 220 1.19 -3.57 -1.99
C LEU A 220 0.79 -4.96 -2.51
N THR A 221 1.33 -5.33 -3.68
CA THR A 221 1.09 -6.63 -4.30
C THR A 221 1.57 -7.78 -3.42
N GLU A 222 2.80 -7.71 -2.91
CA GLU A 222 3.35 -8.73 -2.00
C GLU A 222 2.54 -8.84 -0.70
N ILE A 223 2.06 -7.71 -0.17
CA ILE A 223 1.21 -7.68 1.03
C ILE A 223 -0.14 -8.35 0.78
N ILE A 224 -0.81 -8.03 -0.33
CA ILE A 224 -2.09 -8.63 -0.70
C ILE A 224 -1.93 -10.13 -0.94
N GLU A 225 -0.89 -10.54 -1.67
CA GLU A 225 -0.58 -11.95 -1.92
C GLU A 225 -0.34 -12.72 -0.62
N TYR A 226 0.49 -12.17 0.29
CA TYR A 226 0.72 -12.78 1.59
C TYR A 226 -0.59 -12.96 2.37
N SER A 227 -1.44 -11.94 2.37
CA SER A 227 -2.74 -11.96 3.05
C SER A 227 -3.67 -13.04 2.49
N LEU A 228 -3.74 -13.14 1.15
CA LEU A 228 -4.58 -14.12 0.45
C LEU A 228 -4.07 -15.55 0.64
N HIS A 229 -2.76 -15.76 0.73
CA HIS A 229 -2.20 -17.08 1.01
C HIS A 229 -2.34 -17.50 2.48
N TYR A 230 -2.30 -16.56 3.43
CA TYR A 230 -2.54 -16.86 4.84
C TYR A 230 -3.98 -17.37 5.09
N ASN A 231 -4.93 -17.08 4.18
CA ASN A 231 -6.30 -17.59 4.28
C ASN A 231 -6.45 -19.11 4.18
N THR A 232 -5.47 -19.83 3.63
CA THR A 232 -5.60 -21.28 3.36
C THR A 232 -5.00 -22.17 4.44
N ALA A 233 -4.25 -21.60 5.39
CA ALA A 233 -3.68 -22.34 6.49
C ALA A 233 -4.71 -22.51 7.62
N PRO A 234 -5.14 -23.74 7.98
CA PRO A 234 -5.80 -23.94 9.25
C PRO A 234 -4.83 -23.57 10.37
N ASN A 235 -5.26 -22.76 11.34
CA ASN A 235 -4.52 -22.63 12.59
C ASN A 235 -4.36 -24.03 13.21
N PRO A 236 -3.15 -24.42 13.64
CA PRO A 236 -2.92 -25.67 14.36
C PRO A 236 -3.65 -25.71 15.72
#